data_AF-A0A523X8K4-F1
#
_entry.id   AF-A0A523X8K4-F1
#
_cell.length_a   1.000
_cell.length_b   1.000
_cell.length_c   1.000
_cell.angle_alpha   90.00
_cell.angle_beta   90.00
_cell.angle_gamma   90.00
#
_symmetry.space_group_name_H-M   'P 1'
#
loop_
_entity.id
_entity.type
_entity.pdbx_description
1 polymer ?
#
loop_
_entity_poly.entity_id
_entity_poly.type
_entity_poly.pdbx_seq_one_letter_code
_entity_poly.pdbx_strand_id
1 'polypeptide(L)'
;MRKIKSFLLEHFEVALVILIVMGILAIAFLVHYKFSFLNFFFLPVILSGYYLGKRKAVLTGIFCVLLVVLYLSYFHLLSSLGTGFSFDEVINLLAWGSFLILTGAIIGMVSEQRESKLKNLRSAYVGVLEILLKYLEVADEIKPRSLRVSLLAGKIAKAAGLDTRDVENIKSAGLLYEAGDLRSILPFFEEVADFMETGIKLPERQLSDREKVMLKTTAALLKEIEPILFYYSRYYVREADILDKNLDEIPIGSSIIALADMYDKIANKVPVFYGKEEYISILDIEKLAGRIFPGSAIEALMQVIPAL
;
A
#
# COMPACT_ATOMS: atom_id res chain seq x y z
N MET A 1 6.43 29.42 -0.33
CA MET A 1 5.34 28.49 0.05
C MET A 1 5.79 27.21 0.78
N ARG A 2 6.99 26.66 0.55
CA ARG A 2 7.51 25.45 1.26
C ARG A 2 7.80 25.65 2.76
N LYS A 3 8.29 26.83 3.16
CA LYS A 3 8.58 27.19 4.57
C LYS A 3 7.33 27.35 5.44
N ILE A 4 6.23 27.86 4.86
CA ILE A 4 4.95 28.02 5.56
C ILE A 4 4.35 26.65 5.89
N LYS A 5 4.40 25.68 4.96
CA LYS A 5 3.92 24.31 5.17
C LYS A 5 4.73 23.53 6.21
N SER A 6 6.05 23.71 6.30
CA SER A 6 6.86 23.05 7.34
C SER A 6 6.63 23.66 8.71
N PHE A 7 6.51 24.98 8.80
CA PHE A 7 6.24 25.69 10.06
C PHE A 7 4.83 25.37 10.60
N LEU A 8 3.83 25.25 9.72
CA LEU A 8 2.46 24.83 10.05
C LEU A 8 2.37 23.41 10.59
N LEU A 9 3.24 22.49 10.18
CA LEU A 9 3.23 21.11 10.68
C LEU A 9 3.97 20.99 12.03
N GLU A 10 5.02 21.77 12.23
CA GLU A 10 5.82 21.78 13.46
C GLU A 10 5.14 22.57 14.58
N HIS A 11 4.32 23.57 14.23
CA HIS A 11 3.52 24.40 15.14
C HIS A 11 2.02 24.31 14.85
N PHE A 12 1.52 23.13 14.48
CA PHE A 12 0.12 22.96 14.06
C PHE A 12 -0.87 23.34 15.16
N GLU A 13 -0.53 23.07 16.42
CA GLU A 13 -1.31 23.49 17.58
C GLU A 13 -1.43 25.03 17.64
N VAL A 14 -0.33 25.74 17.39
CA VAL A 14 -0.32 27.21 17.38
C VAL A 14 -1.11 27.75 16.18
N ALA A 15 -1.01 27.11 15.01
CA ALA A 15 -1.79 27.48 13.84
C ALA A 15 -3.30 27.28 14.03
N LEU A 16 -3.69 26.18 14.69
CA LEU A 16 -5.09 25.94 15.10
C LEU A 16 -5.59 27.02 16.05
N VAL A 17 -4.79 27.38 17.06
CA VAL A 17 -5.14 28.45 18.01
C VAL A 17 -5.27 29.78 17.28
N ILE A 18 -4.36 30.12 16.38
CA ILE A 18 -4.43 31.34 15.56
C ILE A 18 -5.69 31.33 14.68
N LEU A 19 -6.06 30.19 14.09
CA LEU A 19 -7.27 30.06 13.28
C LEU A 19 -8.55 30.27 14.12
N ILE A 20 -8.58 29.72 15.34
CA ILE A 20 -9.69 29.89 16.29
C ILE A 20 -9.80 31.36 16.72
N VAL A 21 -8.68 32.00 17.05
CA VAL A 21 -8.63 33.42 17.44
C VAL A 21 -9.02 34.33 16.27
N MET A 22 -8.58 34.02 15.05
CA MET A 22 -9.00 34.73 13.84
C MET A 22 -10.52 34.56 13.59
N GLY A 23 -11.05 33.36 13.82
CA GLY A 23 -12.49 33.10 13.73
C GLY A 23 -13.30 33.94 14.71
N ILE A 24 -12.83 34.07 15.96
CA ILE A 24 -13.45 34.94 16.98
C ILE A 24 -13.36 36.41 16.59
N LEU A 25 -12.20 36.88 16.11
CA LEU A 25 -12.01 38.26 15.62
C LEU A 25 -12.93 38.57 14.43
N ALA A 26 -13.07 37.63 13.49
CA ALA A 26 -13.98 37.77 12.35
C ALA A 26 -15.44 37.86 12.82
N ILE A 27 -15.84 37.02 13.79
CA ILE A 27 -17.18 37.10 14.39
C ILE A 27 -17.38 38.43 15.10
N ALA A 28 -16.38 38.93 15.84
CA ALA A 28 -16.43 40.20 16.57
C ALA A 28 -16.44 41.45 15.66
N PHE A 29 -15.87 41.37 14.45
CA PHE A 29 -15.88 42.47 13.48
C PHE A 29 -17.12 42.45 12.56
N LEU A 30 -17.66 41.26 12.25
CA LEU A 30 -18.85 41.09 11.40
C LEU A 30 -20.16 41.07 12.20
N VAL A 31 -20.20 41.59 13.43
CA VAL A 31 -21.39 41.60 14.33
C VAL A 31 -22.50 42.50 13.81
N HIS A 32 -23.09 42.12 12.69
CA HIS A 32 -24.50 42.34 12.39
C HIS A 32 -25.06 40.96 11.96
N TYR A 33 -25.46 40.17 12.97
CA TYR A 33 -26.66 39.30 12.92
C TYR A 33 -26.65 37.85 12.38
N LYS A 34 -25.55 37.09 12.26
CA LYS A 34 -25.72 35.68 11.77
C LYS A 34 -25.00 34.58 12.57
N PHE A 35 -25.82 33.79 13.27
CA PHE A 35 -25.49 32.49 13.85
C PHE A 35 -24.81 31.54 12.85
N SER A 36 -25.02 31.74 11.54
CA SER A 36 -24.38 30.99 10.45
C SER A 36 -22.85 31.01 10.46
N PHE A 37 -22.22 32.03 11.08
CA PHE A 37 -20.75 32.13 11.16
C PHE A 37 -20.12 31.17 12.17
N LEU A 38 -20.90 30.58 13.10
CA LEU A 38 -20.41 29.53 14.00
C LEU A 38 -19.95 28.30 13.22
N ASN A 39 -20.46 28.07 12.00
CA ASN A 39 -20.00 26.97 11.15
C ASN A 39 -18.51 27.07 10.78
N PHE A 40 -17.88 28.24 10.92
CA PHE A 40 -16.45 28.39 10.63
C PHE A 40 -15.57 27.62 11.63
N PHE A 41 -16.05 27.35 12.84
CA PHE A 41 -15.31 26.54 13.82
C PHE A 41 -15.31 25.04 13.49
N PHE A 42 -16.07 24.58 12.48
CA PHE A 42 -15.90 23.21 11.98
C PHE A 42 -14.53 23.04 11.32
N LEU A 43 -13.99 24.07 10.66
CA LEU A 43 -12.67 23.98 10.00
C LEU A 43 -11.55 23.60 10.97
N PRO A 44 -11.32 24.31 12.11
CA PRO A 44 -10.29 23.91 13.08
C PRO A 44 -10.54 22.53 13.68
N VAL A 45 -11.79 22.17 13.94
CA VAL A 45 -12.14 20.87 14.55
C VAL A 45 -11.87 19.72 13.58
N ILE A 46 -12.23 19.89 12.30
CA ILE A 46 -11.95 18.93 11.23
C ILE A 46 -10.44 18.80 11.02
N LEU A 47 -9.71 19.93 10.96
CA LEU A 47 -8.25 19.93 10.81
C LEU A 47 -7.58 19.22 11.99
N SER A 48 -8.04 19.48 13.21
CA SER A 48 -7.53 18.82 14.40
C SER A 48 -7.83 17.33 14.41
N GLY A 49 -9.01 16.91 13.95
CA GLY A 49 -9.35 15.48 13.82
C GLY A 49 -8.51 14.75 12.79
N TYR A 50 -8.24 15.40 11.66
CA TYR A 50 -7.43 14.81 10.61
C TYR A 50 -5.97 14.64 11.04
N TYR A 51 -5.36 15.67 11.64
CA TYR A 51 -3.91 15.69 11.90
C TYR A 51 -3.48 15.28 13.31
N LEU A 52 -4.30 15.49 14.35
CA LEU A 52 -3.90 15.28 15.76
C LEU A 52 -4.62 14.09 16.42
N GLY A 53 -5.47 13.39 15.66
CA GLY A 53 -6.24 12.24 16.13
C GLY A 53 -7.46 12.60 16.97
N LYS A 54 -8.17 11.58 17.48
CA LYS A 54 -9.50 11.71 18.07
C LYS A 54 -9.52 12.54 19.35
N ARG A 55 -8.52 12.36 20.22
CA ARG A 55 -8.49 13.01 21.54
C ARG A 55 -8.35 14.51 21.41
N LYS A 56 -7.45 14.96 20.54
CA LYS A 56 -7.19 16.38 20.29
C LYS A 56 -8.37 17.03 19.54
N ALA A 57 -8.98 16.34 18.57
CA ALA A 57 -10.19 16.82 17.88
C ALA A 57 -11.33 17.16 18.84
N VAL A 58 -11.60 16.26 19.79
CA VAL A 58 -12.66 16.45 20.79
C VAL A 58 -12.31 17.61 21.74
N LEU A 59 -11.05 17.70 22.19
CA LEU A 59 -10.60 18.83 23.03
C LEU A 59 -10.72 20.17 22.30
N THR A 60 -10.37 20.22 21.01
CA THR A 60 -10.53 21.43 20.18
C THR A 60 -12.01 21.80 20.00
N GLY A 61 -12.89 20.81 19.82
CA GLY A 61 -14.34 21.03 19.78
C GLY A 61 -14.88 21.62 21.09
N ILE A 62 -14.50 21.04 22.23
CA ILE A 62 -14.88 21.55 23.56
C ILE A 62 -14.34 22.97 23.77
N PHE A 63 -13.09 23.22 23.39
CA PHE A 63 -12.47 24.54 23.51
C PHE A 63 -13.18 25.60 22.65
N CYS A 64 -13.59 25.26 21.43
CA CYS A 64 -14.38 26.16 20.58
C CYS A 64 -15.74 26.48 21.22
N VAL A 65 -16.45 25.47 21.74
CA VAL A 65 -17.75 25.68 22.43
C VAL A 65 -17.57 26.57 23.66
N LEU A 66 -16.56 26.30 24.49
CA LEU A 66 -16.26 27.08 25.69
C LEU A 66 -15.93 28.54 25.35
N LEU A 67 -15.13 28.79 24.32
CA LEU A 67 -14.80 30.14 23.86
C LEU A 67 -16.03 30.90 23.34
N VAL A 68 -16.92 30.23 22.60
CA VAL A 68 -18.17 30.85 22.11
C VAL A 68 -19.10 31.20 23.27
N VAL A 69 -19.23 30.32 24.27
CA VAL A 69 -20.01 30.61 25.49
C VAL A 69 -19.44 31.80 26.26
N LEU A 70 -18.12 31.87 26.44
CA LEU A 70 -17.47 33.01 27.10
C LEU A 70 -17.68 34.31 26.32
N TYR A 71 -17.58 34.27 25.00
CA TYR A 71 -17.82 35.44 24.14
C TYR A 71 -19.27 35.95 24.27
N LEU A 72 -20.26 35.06 24.19
CA LEU A 72 -21.67 35.42 24.34
C LEU A 72 -21.97 35.98 25.74
N SER A 73 -21.39 35.38 26.78
CA SER A 73 -21.52 35.86 28.17
C SER A 73 -20.91 37.24 28.35
N TYR A 74 -19.70 37.48 27.81
CA TYR A 74 -19.04 38.79 27.87
C TYR A 74 -19.83 39.87 27.11
N PHE A 75 -20.31 39.55 25.90
CA PHE A 75 -21.13 40.47 25.12
C PHE A 75 -22.44 40.82 25.83
N HIS A 76 -23.07 39.83 26.46
CA HIS A 76 -24.29 40.03 27.23
C HIS A 76 -24.06 40.87 28.49
N LEU A 77 -22.93 40.65 29.19
CA LEU A 77 -22.55 41.44 30.37
C LEU A 77 -22.22 42.90 30.02
N LEU A 78 -21.56 43.14 28.87
CA LEU A 78 -21.20 44.47 28.38
C LEU A 78 -22.42 45.22 27.83
N SER A 79 -23.36 44.50 27.21
CA SER A 79 -24.62 45.03 26.70
C SER A 79 -25.63 45.15 27.83
N SER A 80 -25.47 46.16 28.68
CA SER A 80 -26.30 46.48 29.85
C SER A 80 -27.79 46.85 29.53
N LEU A 81 -28.42 46.24 28.53
CA LEU A 81 -29.87 46.27 28.30
C LEU A 81 -30.38 44.83 28.35
N GLY A 82 -30.97 44.49 29.49
CA GLY A 82 -31.40 43.14 29.83
C GLY A 82 -32.41 42.54 28.87
N THR A 83 -32.01 41.47 28.22
CA THR A 83 -32.85 40.29 27.95
C THR A 83 -31.92 39.08 28.07
N GLY A 84 -32.11 38.24 29.08
CA GLY A 84 -31.33 37.00 29.21
C GLY A 84 -31.41 36.15 27.93
N PHE A 85 -30.50 35.19 27.80
CA PHE A 85 -30.47 34.29 26.63
C PHE A 85 -31.86 33.76 26.29
N SER A 86 -32.24 33.89 25.02
CA SER A 86 -33.49 33.29 24.57
C SER A 86 -33.36 31.78 24.61
N PHE A 87 -34.43 31.08 25.00
CA PHE A 87 -34.43 29.61 25.03
C PHE A 87 -33.98 29.00 23.69
N ASP A 88 -34.37 29.63 22.57
CA ASP A 88 -33.96 29.21 21.22
C ASP A 88 -32.45 29.35 20.99
N GLU A 89 -31.80 30.37 21.55
CA GLU A 89 -30.34 30.55 21.41
C GLU A 89 -29.58 29.48 22.17
N VAL A 90 -30.05 29.12 23.37
CA VAL A 90 -29.45 28.06 24.19
C VAL A 90 -29.59 26.71 23.51
N ILE A 91 -30.77 26.40 22.98
CA ILE A 91 -31.04 25.14 22.26
C ILE A 91 -30.19 25.05 21.00
N ASN A 92 -30.11 26.13 20.21
CA ASN A 92 -29.29 26.16 19.00
C ASN A 92 -27.79 26.01 19.31
N LEU A 93 -27.31 26.63 20.40
CA LEU A 93 -25.91 26.51 20.83
C LEU A 93 -25.57 25.09 21.30
N LEU A 94 -26.46 24.46 22.07
CA LEU A 94 -26.30 23.07 22.51
C LEU A 94 -26.31 22.10 21.33
N ALA A 95 -27.24 22.27 20.38
CA ALA A 95 -27.32 21.45 19.18
C ALA A 95 -26.05 21.60 18.32
N TRP A 96 -25.61 22.84 18.10
CA TRP A 96 -24.39 23.14 17.34
C TRP A 96 -23.15 22.55 17.99
N GLY A 97 -22.95 22.77 19.31
CA GLY A 97 -21.79 22.27 20.03
C GLY A 97 -21.72 20.73 20.04
N SER A 98 -22.86 20.07 20.18
CA SER A 98 -22.95 18.61 20.12
C SER A 98 -22.56 18.07 18.74
N PHE A 99 -23.05 18.70 17.66
CA PHE A 99 -22.73 18.30 16.30
C PHE A 99 -21.26 18.58 15.94
N LEU A 100 -20.69 19.67 16.44
CA LEU A 100 -19.28 20.03 16.28
C LEU A 100 -18.36 18.96 16.91
N ILE A 101 -18.63 18.59 18.16
CA ILE A 101 -17.85 17.58 18.90
C ILE A 101 -17.98 16.21 18.23
N LEU A 102 -19.21 15.81 17.86
CA LEU A 102 -19.46 14.54 17.19
C LEU A 102 -18.70 14.45 15.86
N THR A 103 -18.71 15.52 15.06
CA THR A 103 -17.99 15.60 13.79
C THR A 103 -16.48 15.44 13.99
N GLY A 104 -15.90 16.15 14.97
CA GLY A 104 -14.49 16.00 15.33
C GLY A 104 -14.12 14.58 15.77
N ALA A 105 -15.00 13.94 16.56
CA ALA A 105 -14.80 12.57 17.03
C ALA A 105 -14.81 11.55 15.89
N ILE A 106 -15.77 11.64 14.96
CA ILE A 106 -15.87 10.74 13.79
C ILE A 106 -14.64 10.88 12.90
N ILE A 107 -14.28 12.12 12.55
CA ILE A 107 -13.13 12.37 11.66
C ILE A 107 -11.83 11.93 12.31
N GLY A 108 -11.66 12.18 13.62
CA GLY A 108 -10.52 11.71 14.38
C GLY A 108 -10.42 10.18 14.46
N MET A 109 -11.55 9.50 14.64
CA MET A 109 -11.60 8.03 14.66
C MET A 109 -11.24 7.44 13.29
N VAL A 110 -11.78 8.00 12.20
CA VAL A 110 -11.49 7.54 10.84
C VAL A 110 -10.01 7.76 10.49
N SER A 111 -9.43 8.90 10.89
CA SER A 111 -8.00 9.17 10.68
C SER A 111 -7.11 8.18 11.43
N GLU A 112 -7.35 7.98 12.73
CA GLU A 112 -6.59 7.01 13.55
C GLU A 112 -6.70 5.58 13.02
N GLN A 113 -7.88 5.17 12.55
CA GLN A 113 -8.08 3.84 12.00
C GLN A 113 -7.32 3.64 10.67
N ARG A 114 -7.21 4.69 9.84
CA ARG A 114 -6.40 4.64 8.62
C ARG A 114 -4.91 4.55 8.94
N GLU A 115 -4.43 5.37 9.86
CA GLU A 115 -3.01 5.41 10.23
C GLU A 115 -2.54 4.11 10.91
N SER A 116 -3.35 3.56 11.81
CA SER A 116 -3.03 2.28 12.47
C SER A 116 -3.01 1.10 11.50
N LYS A 117 -3.95 1.03 10.55
CA LYS A 117 -3.94 0.01 9.49
C LYS A 117 -2.67 0.12 8.64
N LEU A 118 -2.29 1.33 8.23
CA LEU A 118 -1.07 1.58 7.46
C LEU A 118 0.20 1.18 8.24
N LYS A 119 0.28 1.52 9.52
CA LYS A 119 1.42 1.15 10.38
C LYS A 119 1.53 -0.37 10.56
N ASN A 120 0.42 -1.04 10.84
CA ASN A 120 0.40 -2.49 11.04
C ASN A 120 0.78 -3.24 9.75
N LEU A 121 0.30 -2.76 8.59
CA LEU A 121 0.66 -3.33 7.28
C LEU A 121 2.13 -3.08 6.92
N ARG A 122 2.66 -1.87 7.19
CA ARG A 122 4.09 -1.57 7.00
C ARG A 122 4.97 -2.45 7.88
N SER A 123 4.58 -2.65 9.14
CA SER A 123 5.28 -3.54 10.06
C SER A 123 5.24 -4.99 9.59
N ALA A 124 4.10 -5.46 9.07
CA ALA A 124 3.97 -6.78 8.50
C ALA A 124 4.84 -6.95 7.24
N TYR A 125 4.88 -5.92 6.37
CA TYR A 125 5.73 -5.91 5.17
C TYR A 125 7.22 -5.99 5.50
N VAL A 126 7.69 -5.19 6.48
CA VAL A 126 9.09 -5.27 6.94
C VAL A 126 9.37 -6.63 7.58
N GLY A 127 8.43 -7.20 8.35
CA GLY A 127 8.57 -8.53 8.91
C GLY A 127 8.67 -9.63 7.85
N VAL A 128 7.88 -9.55 6.76
CA VAL A 128 7.98 -10.48 5.63
C VAL A 128 9.32 -10.33 4.91
N LEU A 129 9.77 -9.09 4.68
CA LEU A 129 11.07 -8.84 4.06
C LEU A 129 12.23 -9.36 4.92
N GLU A 130 12.15 -9.18 6.25
CA GLU A 130 13.13 -9.67 7.21
C GLU A 130 13.14 -11.20 7.27
N ILE A 131 11.97 -11.86 7.21
CA ILE A 131 11.87 -13.31 7.05
C ILE A 131 12.52 -13.75 5.73
N LEU A 132 12.16 -13.13 4.60
CA LEU A 132 12.74 -13.46 3.28
C LEU A 132 14.27 -13.27 3.25
N LEU A 133 14.79 -12.22 3.90
CA LEU A 133 16.22 -11.98 4.05
C LEU A 133 16.88 -12.99 4.98
N LYS A 134 16.21 -13.41 6.05
CA LYS A 134 16.68 -14.47 6.94
C LYS A 134 16.69 -15.85 6.26
N TYR A 135 15.77 -16.09 5.33
CA TYR A 135 15.79 -17.24 4.41
C TYR A 135 16.95 -17.15 3.40
N LEU A 136 17.41 -15.95 3.06
CA LEU A 136 18.59 -15.72 2.21
C LEU A 136 19.92 -15.83 2.98
N GLU A 137 19.91 -15.62 4.30
CA GLU A 137 21.08 -15.73 5.19
C GLU A 137 21.38 -17.17 5.66
N VAL A 138 20.59 -18.19 5.27
CA VAL A 138 20.98 -19.60 5.46
C VAL A 138 22.07 -19.93 4.44
N ALA A 139 23.29 -19.54 4.81
CA ALA A 139 24.48 -19.57 3.98
C ALA A 139 25.16 -20.95 3.90
N ASP A 140 24.66 -21.98 4.56
CA ASP A 140 25.27 -23.31 4.51
C ASP A 140 24.25 -24.41 4.22
N GLU A 141 24.44 -24.96 3.01
CA GLU A 141 23.88 -26.15 2.39
C GLU A 141 22.41 -26.11 1.93
N ILE A 142 22.27 -26.07 0.59
CA ILE A 142 21.05 -26.11 -0.26
C ILE A 142 20.50 -24.72 -0.64
N LYS A 143 20.78 -24.30 -1.88
CA LYS A 143 20.17 -23.10 -2.48
C LYS A 143 18.64 -23.17 -2.34
N PRO A 144 17.96 -22.10 -1.90
CA PRO A 144 16.50 -22.06 -1.82
C PRO A 144 15.85 -22.42 -3.14
N ARG A 145 14.69 -23.09 -3.11
CA ARG A 145 13.97 -23.54 -4.32
C ARG A 145 13.70 -22.38 -5.29
N SER A 146 13.20 -21.25 -4.79
CA SER A 146 12.99 -20.04 -5.58
C SER A 146 14.25 -19.58 -6.32
N LEU A 147 15.42 -19.64 -5.67
CA LEU A 147 16.70 -19.33 -6.29
C LEU A 147 17.11 -20.38 -7.33
N ARG A 148 16.91 -21.68 -7.07
CA ARG A 148 17.20 -22.74 -8.05
C ARG A 148 16.34 -22.60 -9.30
N VAL A 149 15.03 -22.40 -9.12
CA VAL A 149 14.06 -22.19 -10.20
C VAL A 149 14.36 -20.91 -10.98
N SER A 150 14.67 -19.80 -10.31
CA SER A 150 15.09 -18.54 -10.95
C SER A 150 16.33 -18.73 -11.85
N LEU A 151 17.38 -19.37 -11.33
CA LEU A 151 18.61 -19.59 -12.07
C LEU A 151 18.39 -20.53 -13.25
N LEU A 152 17.61 -21.60 -13.05
CA LEU A 152 17.25 -22.53 -14.12
C LEU A 152 16.40 -21.85 -15.20
N ALA A 153 15.37 -21.11 -14.80
CA ALA A 153 14.53 -20.33 -15.71
C ALA A 153 15.35 -19.34 -16.54
N GLY A 154 16.34 -18.67 -15.94
CA GLY A 154 17.27 -17.81 -16.67
C GLY A 154 18.14 -18.56 -17.69
N LYS A 155 18.64 -19.76 -17.34
CA LYS A 155 19.37 -20.62 -18.28
C LYS A 155 18.50 -21.07 -19.45
N ILE A 156 17.26 -21.51 -19.17
CA ILE A 156 16.28 -21.91 -20.19
C ILE A 156 15.95 -20.71 -21.09
N ALA A 157 15.64 -19.55 -20.52
CA ALA A 157 15.32 -18.33 -21.28
C ALA A 157 16.45 -17.95 -22.23
N LYS A 158 17.70 -18.01 -21.75
CA LYS A 158 18.88 -17.75 -22.59
C LYS A 158 19.05 -18.77 -23.71
N ALA A 159 18.86 -20.06 -23.42
CA ALA A 159 18.94 -21.12 -24.43
C ALA A 159 17.78 -21.05 -25.45
N ALA A 160 16.61 -20.54 -25.04
CA ALA A 160 15.47 -20.27 -25.91
C ALA A 160 15.66 -19.04 -26.82
N GLY A 161 16.81 -18.34 -26.72
CA GLY A 161 17.13 -17.19 -27.57
C GLY A 161 16.44 -15.88 -27.17
N LEU A 162 15.94 -15.77 -25.94
CA LEU A 162 15.36 -14.53 -25.42
C LEU A 162 16.45 -13.47 -25.20
N ASP A 163 16.04 -12.20 -25.26
CA ASP A 163 16.96 -11.10 -25.04
C ASP A 163 17.42 -11.03 -23.56
N THR A 164 18.51 -10.28 -23.31
CA THR A 164 19.07 -10.18 -21.96
C THR A 164 18.12 -9.55 -20.94
N ARG A 165 17.23 -8.65 -21.38
CA ARG A 165 16.28 -7.96 -20.50
C ARG A 165 15.18 -8.94 -20.07
N ASP A 166 14.61 -9.68 -21.01
CA ASP A 166 13.62 -10.72 -20.76
C ASP A 166 14.18 -11.85 -19.89
N VAL A 167 15.43 -12.25 -20.12
CA VAL A 167 16.13 -13.22 -19.26
C VAL A 167 16.21 -12.73 -17.82
N GLU A 168 16.61 -11.48 -17.58
CA GLU A 168 16.68 -10.92 -16.22
C GLU A 168 15.29 -10.71 -15.60
N ASN A 169 14.28 -10.35 -16.39
CA ASN A 169 12.89 -10.28 -15.95
C ASN A 169 12.35 -11.65 -15.52
N ILE A 170 12.63 -12.70 -16.31
CA ILE A 170 12.26 -14.09 -16.00
C ILE A 170 12.97 -14.58 -14.74
N LYS A 171 14.26 -14.26 -14.55
CA LYS A 171 14.99 -14.57 -13.32
C LYS A 171 14.34 -13.88 -12.12
N SER A 172 14.02 -12.60 -12.25
CA SER A 172 13.40 -11.80 -11.18
C SER A 172 12.01 -12.32 -10.82
N ALA A 173 11.18 -12.63 -11.82
CA ALA A 173 9.90 -13.30 -11.64
C ALA A 173 10.07 -14.68 -11.00
N GLY A 174 11.04 -15.48 -11.44
CA GLY A 174 11.36 -16.78 -10.87
C GLY A 174 11.85 -16.74 -9.42
N LEU A 175 12.27 -15.58 -8.89
CA LEU A 175 12.55 -15.43 -7.45
C LEU A 175 11.27 -15.19 -6.64
N LEU A 176 10.24 -14.64 -7.27
CA LEU A 176 9.02 -14.15 -6.62
C LEU A 176 7.79 -15.02 -6.91
N TYR A 177 7.89 -16.06 -7.73
CA TYR A 177 6.73 -16.86 -8.13
C TYR A 177 6.01 -17.56 -6.96
N GLU A 178 6.74 -17.93 -5.90
CA GLU A 178 6.16 -18.50 -4.69
C GLU A 178 5.42 -17.46 -3.84
N ALA A 179 5.65 -16.16 -4.06
CA ALA A 179 5.04 -15.07 -3.29
C ALA A 179 3.53 -14.88 -3.56
N GLY A 180 2.94 -15.70 -4.45
CA GLY A 180 1.49 -15.74 -4.68
C GLY A 180 0.96 -14.59 -5.53
N ASP A 181 -0.28 -14.15 -5.28
CA ASP A 181 -0.98 -13.17 -6.12
C ASP A 181 -0.42 -11.75 -5.93
N LEU A 182 0.67 -11.45 -6.64
CA LEU A 182 1.28 -10.11 -6.68
C LEU A 182 0.31 -9.02 -7.16
N ARG A 183 -0.83 -9.34 -7.79
CA ARG A 183 -1.85 -8.32 -8.10
C ARG A 183 -2.47 -7.70 -6.86
N SER A 184 -2.53 -8.45 -5.75
CA SER A 184 -2.99 -7.89 -4.48
C SER A 184 -1.95 -6.94 -3.85
N ILE A 185 -0.69 -7.07 -4.26
CA ILE A 185 0.45 -6.39 -3.67
C ILE A 185 0.89 -5.18 -4.54
N LEU A 186 0.79 -5.27 -5.86
CA LEU A 186 1.29 -4.25 -6.80
C LEU A 186 0.59 -2.87 -6.66
N PRO A 187 -0.76 -2.78 -6.53
CA PRO A 187 -1.42 -1.48 -6.32
C PRO A 187 -0.93 -0.78 -5.06
N PHE A 188 -0.56 -1.53 -4.02
CA PHE A 188 0.01 -0.98 -2.80
C PHE A 188 1.45 -0.50 -3.00
N PHE A 189 2.27 -1.21 -3.78
CA PHE A 189 3.62 -0.72 -4.11
C PHE A 189 3.58 0.55 -4.98
N GLU A 190 2.67 0.61 -5.95
CA GLU A 190 2.44 1.82 -6.74
C GLU A 190 1.89 2.95 -5.87
N GLU A 191 0.90 2.69 -5.02
CA GLU A 191 0.36 3.70 -4.09
C GLU A 191 1.42 4.18 -3.09
N VAL A 192 2.28 3.30 -2.57
CA VAL A 192 3.40 3.68 -1.69
C VAL A 192 4.46 4.46 -2.46
N ALA A 193 4.79 4.08 -3.70
CA ALA A 193 5.73 4.82 -4.53
C ALA A 193 5.20 6.22 -4.90
N ASP A 194 3.93 6.31 -5.29
CA ASP A 194 3.25 7.55 -5.65
C ASP A 194 3.02 8.46 -4.42
N PHE A 195 2.66 7.89 -3.27
CA PHE A 195 2.56 8.59 -1.98
C PHE A 195 3.92 9.17 -1.55
N MET A 196 5.01 8.47 -1.87
CA MET A 196 6.38 8.92 -1.60
C MET A 196 6.82 10.04 -2.56
N GLU A 197 6.37 10.06 -3.82
CA GLU A 197 6.61 11.17 -4.75
C GLU A 197 5.76 12.42 -4.43
N THR A 198 4.50 12.24 -4.03
CA THR A 198 3.56 13.34 -3.72
C THR A 198 3.83 14.02 -2.38
N GLY A 199 4.75 13.50 -1.58
CA GLY A 199 5.42 14.26 -0.53
C GLY A 199 4.52 14.65 0.64
N ILE A 200 3.60 13.78 1.07
CA ILE A 200 3.00 13.90 2.40
C ILE A 200 3.90 13.13 3.38
N LYS A 201 4.72 13.90 4.08
CA LYS A 201 5.69 13.46 5.08
C LYS A 201 5.05 12.50 6.09
N LEU A 202 5.45 11.23 6.08
CA LEU A 202 5.38 10.39 7.28
C LEU A 202 6.30 11.01 8.35
N PRO A 203 5.84 11.29 9.58
CA PRO A 203 6.62 12.02 10.58
C PRO A 203 7.83 11.28 11.19
N GLU A 204 8.00 9.97 10.99
CA GLU A 204 8.93 9.21 11.87
C GLU A 204 10.17 8.60 11.20
N ARG A 205 10.35 8.72 9.88
CA ARG A 205 11.66 8.46 9.25
C ARG A 205 11.66 8.97 7.82
N GLN A 206 12.34 10.09 7.58
CA GLN A 206 12.56 10.59 6.24
C GLN A 206 13.53 9.62 5.56
N LEU A 207 13.01 8.77 4.67
CA LEU A 207 13.85 7.87 3.87
C LEU A 207 14.83 8.72 3.03
N SER A 208 16.09 8.32 3.00
CA SER A 208 17.16 8.90 2.20
C SER A 208 16.77 8.92 0.72
N ASP A 209 17.33 9.84 -0.05
CA ASP A 209 17.09 9.89 -1.50
C ASP A 209 17.51 8.58 -2.19
N ARG A 210 18.50 7.87 -1.63
CA ARG A 210 18.87 6.51 -2.06
C ARG A 210 17.72 5.51 -1.87
N GLU A 211 17.05 5.54 -0.72
CA GLU A 211 15.95 4.62 -0.40
C GLU A 211 14.73 4.90 -1.28
N LYS A 212 14.45 6.17 -1.60
CA LYS A 212 13.39 6.54 -2.56
C LYS A 212 13.68 6.03 -3.96
N VAL A 213 14.91 6.21 -4.45
CA VAL A 213 15.33 5.73 -5.77
C VAL A 213 15.24 4.21 -5.81
N MET A 214 15.75 3.51 -4.80
CA MET A 214 15.65 2.05 -4.72
C MET A 214 14.20 1.57 -4.77
N LEU A 215 13.32 2.17 -3.96
CA LEU A 215 11.90 1.81 -3.96
C LEU A 215 11.24 2.00 -5.33
N LYS A 216 11.52 3.12 -6.01
CA LYS A 216 11.01 3.41 -7.35
C LYS A 216 11.51 2.39 -8.37
N THR A 217 12.80 2.08 -8.34
CA THR A 217 13.38 1.07 -9.22
C THR A 217 12.76 -0.30 -8.96
N THR A 218 12.57 -0.68 -7.69
CA THR A 218 11.90 -1.93 -7.33
C THR A 218 10.44 -1.96 -7.80
N ALA A 219 9.69 -0.87 -7.64
CA ALA A 219 8.30 -0.79 -8.13
C ALA A 219 8.23 -0.91 -9.66
N ALA A 220 9.13 -0.25 -10.39
CA ALA A 220 9.21 -0.35 -11.84
C ALA A 220 9.54 -1.78 -12.29
N LEU A 221 10.50 -2.45 -11.64
CA LEU A 221 10.85 -3.84 -11.92
C LEU A 221 9.68 -4.78 -11.62
N LEU A 222 8.99 -4.60 -10.49
CA LEU A 222 7.81 -5.39 -10.12
C LEU A 222 6.68 -5.24 -11.14
N LYS A 223 6.47 -4.02 -11.65
CA LYS A 223 5.48 -3.75 -12.70
C LYS A 223 5.83 -4.45 -14.01
N GLU A 224 7.11 -4.49 -14.35
CA GLU A 224 7.59 -5.15 -15.57
C GLU A 224 7.39 -6.67 -15.52
N ILE A 225 7.59 -7.29 -14.36
CA ILE A 225 7.45 -8.73 -14.17
C ILE A 225 6.04 -9.19 -13.77
N GLU A 226 5.12 -8.28 -13.40
CA GLU A 226 3.76 -8.62 -12.99
C GLU A 226 3.02 -9.49 -14.01
N PRO A 227 3.08 -9.20 -15.33
CA PRO A 227 2.40 -10.04 -16.31
C PRO A 227 2.90 -11.48 -16.27
N ILE A 228 4.23 -11.68 -16.14
CA ILE A 228 4.83 -13.02 -16.07
C ILE A 228 4.26 -13.80 -14.87
N LEU A 229 4.18 -13.15 -13.71
CA LEU A 229 3.72 -13.76 -12.46
C LEU A 229 2.22 -14.01 -12.45
N PHE A 230 1.43 -13.09 -13.01
CA PHE A 230 -0.01 -13.24 -13.13
C PHE A 230 -0.39 -14.44 -14.00
N TYR A 231 0.18 -14.52 -15.20
CA TYR A 231 -0.09 -15.62 -16.12
C TYR A 231 0.44 -16.95 -15.57
N TYR A 232 1.58 -16.93 -14.86
CA TYR A 232 2.04 -18.10 -14.12
C TYR A 232 1.00 -18.60 -13.10
N SER A 233 0.53 -17.72 -12.21
CA SER A 233 -0.46 -18.06 -11.19
C SER A 233 -1.80 -18.51 -11.79
N ARG A 234 -2.25 -17.88 -12.87
CA ARG A 234 -3.48 -18.26 -13.56
C ARG A 234 -3.36 -19.64 -14.20
N TYR A 235 -2.42 -19.81 -15.13
CA TYR A 235 -2.39 -20.99 -16.00
C TYR A 235 -1.67 -22.20 -15.38
N TYR A 236 -0.71 -22.00 -14.49
CA TYR A 236 0.12 -23.09 -13.95
C TYR A 236 -0.10 -23.37 -12.46
N VAL A 237 -0.86 -22.53 -11.76
CA VAL A 237 -1.24 -22.77 -10.34
C VAL A 237 -2.74 -23.00 -10.20
N ARG A 238 -3.58 -22.08 -10.70
CA ARG A 238 -5.04 -22.19 -10.59
C ARG A 238 -5.65 -23.15 -11.61
N GLU A 239 -5.21 -23.07 -12.86
CA GLU A 239 -5.68 -23.89 -13.98
C GLU A 239 -4.66 -25.01 -14.30
N ALA A 240 -3.96 -25.51 -13.28
CA ALA A 240 -2.89 -26.50 -13.45
C ALA A 240 -3.40 -27.83 -14.02
N ASP A 241 -4.66 -28.18 -13.84
CA ASP A 241 -5.29 -29.40 -14.35
C ASP A 241 -5.60 -29.38 -15.85
N ILE A 242 -5.56 -28.21 -16.49
CA ILE A 242 -5.81 -28.05 -17.93
C ILE A 242 -4.52 -28.38 -18.71
N LEU A 243 -4.53 -29.52 -19.43
CA LEU A 243 -3.39 -30.01 -20.21
C LEU A 243 -3.18 -29.26 -21.53
N ASP A 244 -4.25 -28.91 -22.24
CA ASP A 244 -4.19 -28.28 -23.56
C ASP A 244 -4.40 -26.77 -23.42
N LYS A 245 -3.29 -26.05 -23.21
CA LYS A 245 -3.29 -24.60 -22.97
C LYS A 245 -3.15 -23.84 -24.28
N ASN A 246 -3.79 -22.68 -24.38
CA ASN A 246 -3.52 -21.75 -25.47
C ASN A 246 -2.18 -21.04 -25.22
N LEU A 247 -1.09 -21.60 -25.74
CA LEU A 247 0.27 -21.12 -25.50
C LEU A 247 0.53 -19.73 -26.09
N ASP A 248 -0.25 -19.29 -27.08
CA ASP A 248 -0.13 -17.96 -27.68
C ASP A 248 -0.61 -16.84 -26.74
N GLU A 249 -1.48 -17.16 -25.77
CA GLU A 249 -1.96 -16.22 -24.76
C GLU A 249 -1.02 -16.11 -23.55
N ILE A 250 -0.08 -17.03 -23.39
CA ILE A 250 0.77 -17.15 -22.21
C ILE A 250 2.15 -16.56 -22.51
N PRO A 251 2.61 -15.53 -21.75
CA PRO A 251 3.97 -15.06 -21.87
C PRO A 251 4.96 -16.20 -21.69
N ILE A 252 5.90 -16.34 -22.62
CA ILE A 252 6.89 -17.44 -22.59
C ILE A 252 7.65 -17.50 -21.25
N GLY A 253 7.88 -16.36 -20.61
CA GLY A 253 8.48 -16.29 -19.28
C GLY A 253 7.70 -17.03 -18.21
N SER A 254 6.36 -17.00 -18.25
CA SER A 254 5.50 -17.72 -17.32
C SER A 254 5.64 -19.23 -17.51
N SER A 255 5.66 -19.67 -18.77
CA SER A 255 5.87 -21.08 -19.13
C SER A 255 7.27 -21.56 -18.73
N ILE A 256 8.30 -20.74 -18.91
CA ILE A 256 9.68 -21.07 -18.53
C ILE A 256 9.81 -21.23 -17.01
N ILE A 257 9.17 -20.38 -16.21
CA ILE A 257 9.17 -20.51 -14.74
C ILE A 257 8.46 -21.79 -14.32
N ALA A 258 7.30 -22.10 -14.90
CA ALA A 258 6.56 -23.33 -14.61
C ALA A 258 7.33 -24.59 -15.01
N LEU A 259 8.02 -24.54 -16.15
CA LEU A 259 8.87 -25.62 -16.63
C LEU A 259 10.08 -25.84 -15.71
N ALA A 260 10.74 -24.76 -15.30
CA ALA A 260 11.85 -24.80 -14.33
C ALA A 260 11.40 -25.34 -12.96
N ASP A 261 10.22 -24.94 -12.49
CA ASP A 261 9.64 -25.42 -11.23
C ASP A 261 9.28 -26.92 -11.30
N MET A 262 8.71 -27.36 -12.41
CA MET A 262 8.41 -28.78 -12.65
C MET A 262 9.68 -29.63 -12.66
N TYR A 263 10.73 -29.17 -13.37
CA TYR A 263 12.01 -29.85 -13.37
C TYR A 263 12.64 -29.91 -11.98
N ASP A 264 12.66 -28.80 -11.24
CA ASP A 264 13.21 -28.77 -9.87
C ASP A 264 12.46 -29.75 -8.94
N LYS A 265 11.13 -29.84 -9.05
CA LYS A 265 10.33 -30.83 -8.33
C LYS A 265 10.72 -32.26 -8.69
N ILE A 266 10.78 -32.60 -9.97
CA ILE A 266 11.15 -33.93 -10.45
C ILE A 266 12.57 -34.30 -9.99
N ALA A 267 13.53 -33.40 -10.13
CA ALA A 267 14.92 -33.60 -9.71
C ALA A 267 15.04 -33.86 -8.19
N ASN A 268 14.19 -33.24 -7.39
CA ASN A 268 14.13 -33.41 -5.94
C ASN A 268 13.12 -34.48 -5.49
N LYS A 269 12.64 -35.35 -6.41
CA LYS A 269 11.69 -36.45 -6.15
C LYS A 269 10.36 -35.99 -5.51
N VAL A 270 9.95 -34.77 -5.80
CA VAL A 270 8.63 -34.24 -5.45
C VAL A 270 7.65 -34.63 -6.56
N PRO A 271 6.54 -35.31 -6.24
CA PRO A 271 5.60 -35.76 -7.27
C PRO A 271 4.93 -34.56 -7.95
N VAL A 272 4.83 -34.63 -9.28
CA VAL A 272 4.17 -33.61 -10.11
C VAL A 272 2.95 -34.22 -10.76
N PHE A 273 1.80 -33.58 -10.57
CA PHE A 273 0.53 -34.03 -11.14
C PHE A 273 -0.02 -32.98 -12.10
N TYR A 274 -0.41 -33.44 -13.29
CA TYR A 274 -1.26 -32.69 -14.20
C TYR A 274 -2.51 -33.53 -14.47
N GLY A 275 -3.65 -33.07 -13.96
CA GLY A 275 -4.88 -33.88 -13.94
C GLY A 275 -4.71 -35.13 -13.06
N LYS A 276 -4.88 -36.32 -13.66
CA LYS A 276 -4.72 -37.62 -12.99
C LYS A 276 -3.36 -38.28 -13.24
N GLU A 277 -2.54 -37.70 -14.10
CA GLU A 277 -1.27 -38.28 -14.51
C GLU A 277 -0.14 -37.76 -13.63
N GLU A 278 0.75 -38.67 -13.22
CA GLU A 278 1.96 -38.36 -12.47
C GLU A 278 3.15 -38.30 -13.42
N TYR A 279 3.95 -37.24 -13.28
CA TYR A 279 5.13 -36.97 -14.10
C TYR A 279 6.37 -37.08 -13.21
N ILE A 280 7.23 -38.07 -13.49
CA ILE A 280 8.35 -38.45 -12.61
C ILE A 280 9.69 -38.37 -13.35
N SER A 281 9.69 -38.23 -14.68
CA SER A 281 10.91 -38.23 -15.48
C SER A 281 11.00 -37.06 -16.46
N ILE A 282 12.23 -36.77 -16.90
CA ILE A 282 12.51 -35.76 -17.93
C ILE A 282 11.83 -36.15 -19.27
N LEU A 283 11.76 -37.45 -19.58
CA LEU A 283 11.05 -37.96 -20.76
C LEU A 283 9.55 -37.66 -20.72
N ASP A 284 8.95 -37.52 -19.54
CA ASP A 284 7.54 -37.13 -19.42
C ASP A 284 7.35 -35.63 -19.66
N ILE A 285 8.37 -34.81 -19.39
CA ILE A 285 8.35 -33.37 -19.70
C ILE A 285 8.29 -33.14 -21.22
N GLU A 286 9.02 -33.94 -22.01
CA GLU A 286 9.01 -33.82 -23.48
C GLU A 286 7.61 -34.01 -24.08
N LYS A 287 6.80 -34.92 -23.50
CA LYS A 287 5.42 -35.18 -23.95
C LYS A 287 4.48 -33.99 -23.76
N LEU A 288 4.88 -33.02 -22.94
CA LEU A 288 4.09 -31.81 -22.66
C LEU A 288 4.35 -30.68 -23.67
N ALA A 289 5.27 -30.89 -24.61
CA ALA A 289 5.58 -29.93 -25.66
C ALA A 289 4.38 -29.65 -26.57
N GLY A 290 4.10 -28.36 -26.77
CA GLY A 290 2.97 -27.90 -27.58
C GLY A 290 1.60 -28.03 -26.90
N ARG A 291 1.53 -28.62 -25.70
CA ARG A 291 0.29 -28.76 -24.92
C ARG A 291 0.28 -27.83 -23.70
N ILE A 292 1.22 -28.04 -22.78
CA ILE A 292 1.34 -27.27 -21.52
C ILE A 292 2.44 -26.22 -21.62
N PHE A 293 3.51 -26.55 -22.34
CA PHE A 293 4.68 -25.70 -22.50
C PHE A 293 5.01 -25.47 -23.99
N PRO A 294 5.50 -24.28 -24.35
CA PRO A 294 6.05 -24.02 -25.69
C PRO A 294 7.16 -25.01 -26.02
N GLY A 295 7.16 -25.54 -27.25
CA GLY A 295 8.19 -26.47 -27.70
C GLY A 295 9.61 -25.89 -27.57
N SER A 296 9.77 -24.61 -27.90
CA SER A 296 11.03 -23.87 -27.75
C SER A 296 11.55 -23.84 -26.30
N ALA A 297 10.66 -23.77 -25.30
CA ALA A 297 11.06 -23.79 -23.89
C ALA A 297 11.53 -25.17 -23.44
N ILE A 298 10.89 -26.25 -23.92
CA ILE A 298 11.31 -27.63 -23.64
C ILE A 298 12.63 -27.96 -24.33
N GLU A 299 12.77 -27.60 -25.62
CA GLU A 299 14.04 -27.76 -26.34
C GLU A 299 15.19 -27.04 -25.61
N ALA A 300 14.94 -25.82 -25.15
CA ALA A 300 15.90 -25.05 -24.37
C ALA A 300 16.24 -25.73 -23.02
N LEU A 301 15.25 -26.29 -22.32
CA LEU A 301 15.48 -27.07 -21.10
C LEU A 301 16.37 -28.28 -21.39
N MET A 302 16.10 -29.04 -22.46
CA MET A 302 16.88 -30.23 -22.83
C MET A 302 18.34 -29.90 -23.20
N GLN A 303 18.62 -28.70 -23.69
CA GLN A 303 19.99 -28.22 -23.89
C GLN A 303 20.69 -27.84 -22.58
N VAL A 304 19.93 -27.39 -21.58
CA VAL A 304 20.46 -26.89 -20.31
C VAL A 304 20.72 -28.01 -19.30
N ILE A 305 19.90 -29.08 -19.30
CA ILE A 305 20.01 -30.22 -18.36
C ILE A 305 21.40 -30.89 -18.39
N PRO A 306 22.02 -31.20 -19.55
CA PRO A 306 23.35 -31.81 -19.60
C PRO A 306 24.47 -30.95 -18.99
N ALA A 307 24.22 -29.66 -18.76
CA ALA A 307 25.18 -28.68 -18.26
C ALA A 307 24.95 -28.28 -16.77
N LEU A 308 24.07 -29.01 -16.05
CA LEU A 308 23.75 -28.84 -14.63
C LEU A 308 24.38 -29.95 -13.78
#